data_AF-A0A3R6WTM7-F1
#
_entry.id   AF-A0A3R6WTM7-F1
#
_cell.length_a   1.000
_cell.length_b   1.000
_cell.length_c   1.000
_cell.angle_alpha   90.00
_cell.angle_beta   90.00
_cell.angle_gamma   90.00
#
_symmetry.space_group_name_H-M   'P 1'
#
loop_
_entity.id
_entity.type
_entity.pdbx_description
1 polymer ?
#
loop_
_entity_poly.entity_id
_entity_poly.type
_entity_poly.pdbx_seq_one_letter_code
_entity_poly.pdbx_strand_id
1 'polypeptide(L)'
;MDRGLFQRFLAIHNEMVSNKEAHNSCVFWFWHRKYMLAFEDMLRDLGPSFACVTLTYFDWVEDYANFKAKKCSNFGTCSPILKDFGGAVHTNRSTPASSDLLIFDHSYPDLVCADASPNNHFCPVVEPGARCDHCLPRNATSWTEGLLSEEWDVDILKGYLQLAEPTPSIKQVSADIELGAHGMLHALLGGVMGNPYSSPADSIFYAHHTAVDMLHAIYHHCKVEPLGLAEDGKKSFIQSFEGCTTGNNETITATSRVQSKVTVEGVQIDAEDDKLVGKYFKDLPSQYWELTDTRDFGARAYSYQFNGLLARLYTNCGAAEPVPGARSAHEIEHVLRSIDSPADQNQVDFNKEALAQGASQGLTPTQVETELKKMALLVKAFCLPGSVVPYSDEFKAVWKIRDRRPSVVLLEDLKAGRVTMQLANWRAFLATYFECTDVPATIV
;
A
#
# COMPACT_ATOMS: atom_id res chain seq x y z
N MET A 1 -11.85 -17.52 10.19
CA MET A 1 -11.08 -17.19 11.40
C MET A 1 -11.17 -18.29 12.45
N ASP A 2 -12.24 -19.08 12.47
CA ASP A 2 -12.49 -20.13 13.49
C ASP A 2 -11.54 -21.33 13.51
N ARG A 3 -10.76 -21.55 12.44
CA ARG A 3 -9.88 -22.74 12.29
C ARG A 3 -8.45 -22.53 12.84
N GLY A 4 -8.16 -21.38 13.44
CA GLY A 4 -6.81 -21.04 13.92
C GLY A 4 -5.80 -20.63 12.84
N LEU A 5 -6.10 -20.89 11.56
CA LEU A 5 -5.24 -20.52 10.42
C LEU A 5 -4.95 -19.01 10.43
N PHE A 6 -6.00 -18.19 10.56
CA PHE A 6 -5.90 -16.73 10.53
C PHE A 6 -5.02 -16.19 11.67
N GLN A 7 -5.19 -16.73 12.87
CA GLN A 7 -4.40 -16.35 14.05
C GLN A 7 -2.93 -16.75 13.89
N ARG A 8 -2.64 -17.85 13.20
CA ARG A 8 -1.27 -18.24 12.89
C ARG A 8 -0.59 -17.27 11.93
N PHE A 9 -1.29 -16.78 10.91
CA PHE A 9 -0.80 -15.70 10.03
C PHE A 9 -0.54 -14.41 10.82
N LEU A 10 -1.50 -14.00 11.66
CA LEU A 10 -1.34 -12.87 12.57
C LEU A 10 -0.11 -13.03 13.48
N ALA A 11 0.12 -14.23 14.02
CA ALA A 11 1.30 -14.52 14.84
C ALA A 11 2.62 -14.47 14.06
N ILE A 12 2.63 -14.84 12.78
CA ILE A 12 3.81 -14.72 11.91
C ILE A 12 4.21 -13.25 11.75
N HIS A 13 3.25 -12.37 11.49
CA HIS A 13 3.52 -10.93 11.30
C HIS A 13 3.90 -10.21 12.60
N ASN A 14 3.33 -10.65 13.73
CA ASN A 14 3.66 -10.15 15.05
C ASN A 14 5.06 -10.57 15.53
N GLU A 15 5.56 -11.73 15.08
CA GLU A 15 6.87 -12.24 15.48
C GLU A 15 7.98 -11.21 15.17
N MET A 16 8.90 -10.99 16.11
CA MET A 16 9.83 -9.86 16.05
C MET A 16 10.83 -9.93 14.90
N VAL A 17 11.33 -11.13 14.57
CA VAL A 17 12.24 -11.35 13.43
C VAL A 17 11.49 -11.07 12.14
N SER A 18 10.29 -11.63 12.00
CA SER A 18 9.39 -11.35 10.86
C SER A 18 9.09 -9.86 10.71
N ASN A 19 8.65 -9.20 11.79
CA ASN A 19 8.21 -7.81 11.75
C ASN A 19 9.32 -6.84 11.37
N LYS A 20 10.53 -7.05 11.89
CA LYS A 20 11.73 -6.25 11.60
C LYS A 20 12.27 -6.45 10.19
N GLU A 21 11.96 -7.58 9.57
CA GLU A 21 12.25 -7.82 8.16
C GLU A 21 11.16 -7.25 7.27
N ALA A 22 9.90 -7.40 7.67
CA ALA A 22 8.74 -6.90 6.96
C ALA A 22 8.70 -5.38 6.86
N HIS A 23 9.25 -4.64 7.83
CA HIS A 23 9.13 -3.17 7.90
C HIS A 23 10.46 -2.44 8.12
N ASN A 24 10.52 -1.19 7.65
CA ASN A 24 11.69 -0.32 7.71
C ASN A 24 12.95 -1.03 7.14
N SER A 25 12.75 -1.77 6.05
CA SER A 25 13.77 -2.63 5.45
C SER A 25 13.72 -2.54 3.92
N CYS A 26 14.81 -2.94 3.27
CA CYS A 26 14.87 -3.02 1.80
C CYS A 26 14.02 -4.14 1.21
N VAL A 27 13.43 -5.00 2.05
CA VAL A 27 12.68 -6.18 1.61
C VAL A 27 11.18 -6.11 1.94
N PHE A 28 10.68 -4.95 2.37
CA PHE A 28 9.28 -4.70 2.69
C PHE A 28 8.30 -5.28 1.66
N TRP A 29 8.45 -4.94 0.37
CA TRP A 29 7.59 -5.45 -0.68
C TRP A 29 7.66 -6.98 -0.85
N PHE A 30 8.87 -7.52 -0.86
CA PHE A 30 9.09 -8.93 -1.13
C PHE A 30 8.58 -9.83 0.01
N TRP A 31 8.82 -9.41 1.26
CA TRP A 31 8.34 -10.12 2.43
C TRP A 31 6.80 -10.16 2.44
N HIS A 32 6.16 -9.02 2.22
CA HIS A 32 4.70 -8.94 2.18
C HIS A 32 4.11 -9.72 1.00
N ARG A 33 4.75 -9.72 -0.17
CA ARG A 33 4.33 -10.53 -1.33
C ARG A 33 4.27 -12.02 -0.99
N LYS A 34 5.34 -12.57 -0.40
CA LYS A 34 5.36 -13.98 0.03
C LYS A 34 4.28 -14.26 1.08
N TYR A 35 4.11 -13.36 2.05
CA TYR A 35 3.11 -13.48 3.10
C TYR A 35 1.66 -13.45 2.55
N MET A 36 1.37 -12.58 1.59
CA MET A 36 0.06 -12.50 0.91
C MET A 36 -0.23 -13.74 0.06
N LEU A 37 0.76 -14.25 -0.69
CA LEU A 37 0.61 -15.48 -1.48
C LEU A 37 0.28 -16.70 -0.59
N ALA A 38 0.99 -16.85 0.53
CA ALA A 38 0.71 -17.92 1.48
C ALA A 38 -0.71 -17.79 2.07
N PHE A 39 -1.15 -16.56 2.34
CA PHE A 39 -2.50 -16.31 2.84
C PHE A 39 -3.58 -16.63 1.80
N GLU A 40 -3.36 -16.24 0.54
CA GLU A 40 -4.26 -16.57 -0.57
C GLU A 40 -4.38 -18.09 -0.78
N ASP A 41 -3.25 -18.81 -0.79
CA ASP A 41 -3.24 -20.27 -0.88
C ASP A 41 -3.99 -20.92 0.31
N MET A 42 -3.86 -20.36 1.51
CA MET A 42 -4.63 -20.79 2.67
C MET A 42 -6.14 -20.62 2.46
N LEU A 43 -6.58 -19.49 1.88
CA LEU A 43 -7.98 -19.26 1.56
C LEU A 43 -8.49 -20.27 0.52
N ARG A 44 -7.70 -20.53 -0.53
CA ARG A 44 -8.04 -21.49 -1.59
C ARG A 44 -8.21 -22.91 -1.07
N ASP A 45 -7.42 -23.29 -0.05
CA ASP A 45 -7.47 -24.61 0.57
C ASP A 45 -8.64 -24.79 1.56
N LEU A 46 -9.44 -23.76 1.85
CA LEU A 46 -10.58 -23.87 2.78
C LEU A 46 -11.69 -24.81 2.28
N GLY A 47 -11.72 -25.10 0.97
CA GLY A 47 -12.60 -26.05 0.32
C GLY A 47 -12.87 -25.70 -1.16
N PRO A 48 -13.58 -26.56 -1.92
CA PRO A 48 -13.80 -26.37 -3.35
C PRO A 48 -14.44 -25.02 -3.74
N SER A 49 -15.30 -24.47 -2.88
CA SER A 49 -15.94 -23.18 -3.11
C SER A 49 -14.97 -21.99 -3.08
N PHE A 50 -13.77 -22.17 -2.50
CA PHE A 50 -12.75 -21.13 -2.38
C PHE A 50 -11.58 -21.33 -3.34
N ALA A 51 -11.56 -22.42 -4.12
CA ALA A 51 -10.41 -22.82 -4.94
C ALA A 51 -9.93 -21.76 -5.93
N CYS A 52 -10.82 -20.85 -6.35
CA CYS A 52 -10.53 -19.76 -7.29
C CYS A 52 -10.48 -18.37 -6.63
N VAL A 53 -10.45 -18.29 -5.29
CA VAL A 53 -10.35 -17.00 -4.58
C VAL A 53 -9.02 -16.34 -4.94
N THR A 54 -9.08 -15.03 -5.17
CA THR A 54 -7.93 -14.14 -5.23
C THR A 54 -8.12 -13.03 -4.21
N LEU A 55 -7.04 -12.53 -3.64
CA LEU A 55 -7.10 -11.34 -2.79
C LEU A 55 -7.48 -10.12 -3.67
N THR A 56 -8.47 -9.37 -3.21
CA THR A 56 -8.82 -8.08 -3.83
C THR A 56 -7.81 -7.02 -3.38
N TYR A 57 -7.61 -5.97 -4.16
CA TYR A 57 -6.85 -4.80 -3.73
C TYR A 57 -7.78 -3.64 -3.35
N PHE A 58 -7.33 -2.77 -2.45
CA PHE A 58 -8.00 -1.52 -2.10
C PHE A 58 -7.57 -0.42 -3.09
N ASP A 59 -8.45 -0.03 -4.02
CA ASP A 59 -8.18 1.03 -5.00
C ASP A 59 -8.32 2.44 -4.41
N TRP A 60 -7.43 2.79 -3.49
CA TRP A 60 -7.40 4.11 -2.87
C TRP A 60 -7.06 5.24 -3.87
N VAL A 61 -6.54 4.90 -5.06
CA VAL A 61 -6.28 5.87 -6.14
C VAL A 61 -7.60 6.35 -6.74
N GLU A 62 -8.48 5.44 -7.10
CA GLU A 62 -9.82 5.76 -7.59
C GLU A 62 -10.63 6.52 -6.53
N ASP A 63 -10.57 6.08 -5.28
CA ASP A 63 -11.25 6.74 -4.18
C ASP A 63 -10.75 8.18 -3.99
N TYR A 64 -9.43 8.41 -4.07
CA TYR A 64 -8.87 9.75 -3.96
C TYR A 64 -9.17 10.61 -5.19
N ALA A 65 -9.20 10.06 -6.40
CA ALA A 65 -9.61 10.77 -7.60
C ALA A 65 -11.06 11.27 -7.49
N ASN A 66 -11.96 10.43 -6.98
CA ASN A 66 -13.35 10.79 -6.73
C ASN A 66 -13.51 11.82 -5.58
N PHE A 67 -12.70 11.71 -4.52
CA PHE A 67 -12.63 12.71 -3.45
C PHE A 67 -12.15 14.07 -3.96
N LYS A 68 -11.07 14.10 -4.76
CA LYS A 68 -10.54 15.31 -5.38
C LYS A 68 -11.53 15.95 -6.35
N ALA A 69 -12.31 15.14 -7.06
CA ALA A 69 -13.41 15.58 -7.92
C ALA A 69 -14.70 15.93 -7.15
N LYS A 70 -14.68 15.95 -5.80
CA LYS A 70 -15.82 16.29 -4.93
C LYS A 70 -17.05 15.38 -5.13
N LYS A 71 -16.89 14.17 -5.67
CA LYS A 71 -17.97 13.18 -5.84
C LYS A 71 -18.30 12.45 -4.54
N CYS A 72 -17.35 12.42 -3.61
CA CYS A 72 -17.47 11.89 -2.26
C CYS A 72 -16.64 12.78 -1.32
N SER A 73 -16.77 12.61 0.00
CA SER A 73 -16.21 13.56 0.98
C SER A 73 -15.33 12.95 2.07
N ASN A 74 -15.35 11.62 2.24
CA ASN A 74 -14.64 10.90 3.29
C ASN A 74 -14.65 9.39 2.99
N PHE A 75 -13.95 8.59 3.78
CA PHE A 75 -13.93 7.13 3.64
C PHE A 75 -15.31 6.49 3.58
N GLY A 76 -16.26 6.92 4.41
CA GLY A 76 -17.61 6.34 4.43
C GLY A 76 -18.38 6.52 3.13
N THR A 77 -18.01 7.51 2.31
CA THR A 77 -18.66 7.80 1.02
C THR A 77 -17.79 7.49 -0.20
N CYS A 78 -16.47 7.46 -0.05
CA CYS A 78 -15.54 7.15 -1.14
C CYS A 78 -15.20 5.65 -1.20
N SER A 79 -15.14 4.96 -0.07
CA SER A 79 -14.48 3.65 0.05
C SER A 79 -15.46 2.55 0.48
N PRO A 80 -16.33 2.05 -0.42
CA PRO A 80 -17.32 1.02 -0.09
C PRO A 80 -16.69 -0.26 0.47
N ILE A 81 -15.44 -0.57 0.09
CA ILE A 81 -14.69 -1.72 0.58
C ILE A 81 -14.57 -1.76 2.11
N LEU A 82 -14.51 -0.60 2.79
CA LEU A 82 -14.45 -0.57 4.26
C LEU A 82 -15.71 -1.16 4.88
N LYS A 83 -16.88 -0.93 4.26
CA LYS A 83 -18.13 -1.53 4.68
C LYS A 83 -18.20 -3.01 4.33
N ASP A 84 -17.74 -3.40 3.15
CA ASP A 84 -17.73 -4.80 2.68
C ASP A 84 -16.83 -5.68 3.56
N PHE A 85 -15.79 -5.10 4.16
CA PHE A 85 -14.92 -5.74 5.15
C PHE A 85 -15.42 -5.53 6.60
N GLY A 86 -16.73 -5.36 6.80
CA GLY A 86 -17.39 -5.37 8.10
C GLY A 86 -17.56 -4.01 8.79
N GLY A 87 -17.10 -2.91 8.17
CA GLY A 87 -17.29 -1.54 8.70
C GLY A 87 -16.82 -1.34 10.14
N ALA A 88 -17.27 -0.29 10.80
CA ALA A 88 -16.91 -0.02 12.21
C ALA A 88 -18.16 0.18 13.07
N VAL A 89 -19.10 -0.77 12.95
CA VAL A 89 -20.38 -0.75 13.66
C VAL A 89 -20.51 -1.96 14.57
N HIS A 90 -21.11 -1.75 15.73
CA HIS A 90 -21.54 -2.79 16.63
C HIS A 90 -23.03 -3.08 16.39
N THR A 91 -23.36 -4.34 16.11
CA THR A 91 -24.70 -4.78 15.67
C THR A 91 -25.28 -5.89 16.56
N ASN A 92 -24.45 -6.59 17.31
CA ASN A 92 -24.80 -7.72 18.16
C ASN A 92 -24.78 -7.34 19.64
N ARG A 93 -25.98 -7.25 20.23
CA ARG A 93 -26.21 -6.92 21.66
C ARG A 93 -25.53 -7.85 22.66
N SER A 94 -25.08 -9.04 22.24
CA SER A 94 -24.39 -10.01 23.11
C SER A 94 -22.89 -9.73 23.26
N THR A 95 -22.31 -8.87 22.43
CA THR A 95 -20.91 -8.47 22.52
C THR A 95 -20.81 -7.09 23.20
N PRO A 96 -19.70 -6.75 23.88
CA PRO A 96 -19.52 -5.40 24.43
C PRO A 96 -19.48 -4.34 23.32
N ALA A 97 -20.02 -3.15 23.55
CA ALA A 97 -19.98 -2.09 22.53
C ALA A 97 -18.56 -1.51 22.35
N SER A 98 -17.80 -1.39 23.43
CA SER A 98 -16.39 -1.01 23.45
C SER A 98 -15.50 -2.22 23.70
N SER A 99 -14.30 -2.24 23.13
CA SER A 99 -13.43 -3.40 23.17
C SER A 99 -12.30 -3.29 24.20
N ASP A 100 -12.38 -4.00 25.32
CA ASP A 100 -11.24 -4.32 26.18
C ASP A 100 -10.50 -5.61 25.75
N LEU A 101 -10.78 -6.11 24.54
CA LEU A 101 -10.07 -7.22 23.91
C LEU A 101 -8.57 -6.93 23.82
N LEU A 102 -7.76 -7.91 24.21
CA LEU A 102 -6.32 -7.87 24.03
C LEU A 102 -5.92 -8.59 22.74
N ILE A 103 -5.10 -7.94 21.92
CA ILE A 103 -4.43 -8.57 20.76
C ILE A 103 -2.93 -8.44 21.01
N PHE A 104 -2.27 -9.56 21.28
CA PHE A 104 -0.84 -9.59 21.67
C PHE A 104 -0.51 -8.62 22.80
N ASP A 105 -1.27 -8.70 23.90
CA ASP A 105 -1.13 -7.83 25.09
C ASP A 105 -1.38 -6.33 24.86
N HIS A 106 -1.87 -5.94 23.67
CA HIS A 106 -2.33 -4.58 23.40
C HIS A 106 -3.85 -4.46 23.57
N SER A 107 -4.29 -3.46 24.34
CA SER A 107 -5.70 -3.14 24.56
C SER A 107 -6.20 -1.99 23.67
N TYR A 108 -7.51 -1.99 23.40
CA TYR A 108 -8.18 -0.99 22.55
C TYR A 108 -9.46 -0.41 23.19
N PRO A 109 -9.41 0.03 24.46
CA PRO A 109 -10.59 0.23 25.31
C PRO A 109 -11.62 1.24 24.77
N ASP A 110 -11.18 2.22 23.97
CA ASP A 110 -12.02 3.29 23.43
C ASP A 110 -12.55 3.01 22.02
N LEU A 111 -12.29 1.82 21.48
CA LEU A 111 -12.70 1.45 20.12
C LEU A 111 -14.00 0.65 20.12
N VAL A 112 -14.75 0.81 19.03
CA VAL A 112 -15.97 0.03 18.78
C VAL A 112 -15.58 -1.42 18.51
N CYS A 113 -16.25 -2.35 19.20
CA CYS A 113 -16.22 -3.77 18.91
C CYS A 113 -17.05 -4.03 17.64
N ALA A 114 -16.40 -3.91 16.48
CA ALA A 114 -17.04 -4.05 15.18
C ALA A 114 -17.31 -5.52 14.88
N ASP A 115 -18.58 -5.89 14.74
CA ASP A 115 -19.04 -7.28 14.74
C ASP A 115 -19.88 -7.65 13.51
N ALA A 116 -19.90 -6.80 12.48
CA ALA A 116 -20.43 -7.23 11.18
C ALA A 116 -19.43 -8.16 10.48
N SER A 117 -19.94 -9.09 9.68
CA SER A 117 -19.11 -10.02 8.90
C SER A 117 -18.10 -9.29 8.02
N PRO A 118 -16.83 -9.75 7.96
CA PRO A 118 -16.32 -11.01 8.52
C PRO A 118 -15.85 -10.95 9.98
N ASN A 119 -15.93 -9.79 10.65
CA ASN A 119 -15.34 -9.59 11.99
C ASN A 119 -16.08 -10.34 13.10
N ASN A 120 -17.33 -10.76 12.88
CA ASN A 120 -18.07 -11.62 13.81
C ASN A 120 -17.42 -13.00 14.05
N HIS A 121 -16.40 -13.35 13.28
CA HIS A 121 -15.62 -14.57 13.47
C HIS A 121 -14.24 -14.31 14.06
N PHE A 122 -13.89 -13.05 14.37
CA PHE A 122 -12.57 -12.73 14.89
C PHE A 122 -12.41 -13.16 16.34
N CYS A 123 -11.33 -13.91 16.59
CA CYS A 123 -10.79 -14.20 17.90
C CYS A 123 -9.27 -13.90 17.86
N PRO A 124 -8.69 -13.20 18.85
CA PRO A 124 -7.24 -12.96 18.88
C PRO A 124 -6.43 -14.26 18.98
N VAL A 125 -6.96 -15.22 19.75
CA VAL A 125 -6.37 -16.54 19.99
C VAL A 125 -7.50 -17.57 19.95
N VAL A 126 -7.19 -18.78 19.47
CA VAL A 126 -8.12 -19.92 19.37
C VAL A 126 -7.87 -21.01 20.44
N GLU A 127 -7.12 -20.68 21.49
CA GLU A 127 -6.83 -21.61 22.59
C GLU A 127 -8.06 -21.86 23.49
N PRO A 128 -8.22 -23.06 24.06
CA PRO A 128 -9.35 -23.36 24.95
C PRO A 128 -9.41 -22.38 26.14
N GLY A 129 -10.55 -21.71 26.31
CA GLY A 129 -10.77 -20.72 27.37
C GLY A 129 -10.23 -19.32 27.06
N ALA A 130 -9.61 -19.11 25.90
CA ALA A 130 -9.27 -17.77 25.44
C ALA A 130 -10.54 -16.94 25.24
N ARG A 131 -10.46 -15.66 25.59
CA ARG A 131 -11.53 -14.71 25.33
C ARG A 131 -11.70 -14.53 23.83
N CYS A 132 -12.90 -14.76 23.32
CA CYS A 132 -13.28 -14.44 21.95
C CYS A 132 -14.60 -13.70 21.94
N ASP A 133 -14.51 -12.38 21.73
CA ASP A 133 -15.66 -11.49 21.73
C ASP A 133 -16.38 -11.45 20.37
N HIS A 134 -15.87 -12.18 19.36
CA HIS A 134 -16.48 -12.23 18.02
C HIS A 134 -16.67 -10.84 17.42
N CYS A 135 -15.64 -9.99 17.56
CA CYS A 135 -15.60 -8.65 17.00
C CYS A 135 -14.17 -8.16 16.87
N LEU A 136 -13.97 -7.11 16.08
CA LEU A 136 -12.68 -6.47 15.90
C LEU A 136 -12.72 -5.01 16.42
N PRO A 137 -11.77 -4.57 17.26
CA PRO A 137 -11.68 -3.19 17.70
C PRO A 137 -11.38 -2.24 16.52
N ARG A 138 -12.31 -1.35 16.18
CA ARG A 138 -12.16 -0.34 15.11
C ARG A 138 -12.52 1.06 15.59
N ASN A 139 -11.82 2.06 15.05
CA ASN A 139 -12.17 3.47 15.27
C ASN A 139 -13.32 3.86 14.33
N ALA A 140 -14.55 3.95 14.86
CA ALA A 140 -15.73 4.23 14.06
C ALA A 140 -15.63 5.53 13.26
N THR A 141 -15.17 6.62 13.89
CA THR A 141 -15.00 7.92 13.24
C THR A 141 -13.98 7.85 12.12
N SER A 142 -12.82 7.22 12.32
CA SER A 142 -11.83 7.04 11.25
C SER A 142 -12.43 6.30 10.05
N TRP A 143 -13.20 5.24 10.28
CA TRP A 143 -13.75 4.39 9.22
C TRP A 143 -14.88 5.04 8.43
N THR A 144 -15.68 5.92 9.06
CA THR A 144 -16.84 6.55 8.41
C THR A 144 -16.57 7.98 7.96
N GLU A 145 -15.78 8.73 8.71
CA GLU A 145 -15.58 10.18 8.53
C GLU A 145 -14.13 10.56 8.21
N GLY A 146 -13.19 9.61 8.27
CA GLY A 146 -11.79 9.87 7.94
C GLY A 146 -11.63 10.44 6.54
N LEU A 147 -10.76 11.44 6.42
CA LEU A 147 -10.50 12.13 5.16
C LEU A 147 -9.37 11.44 4.40
N LEU A 148 -9.56 11.30 3.08
CA LEU A 148 -8.58 10.64 2.23
C LEU A 148 -7.30 11.49 2.10
N SER A 149 -6.16 10.83 1.97
CA SER A 149 -4.85 11.49 1.95
C SER A 149 -4.30 11.69 0.55
N GLU A 150 -3.54 12.78 0.41
CA GLU A 150 -2.66 13.07 -0.72
C GLU A 150 -1.76 11.90 -1.14
N GLU A 151 -1.37 11.03 -0.21
CA GLU A 151 -0.46 9.92 -0.52
C GLU A 151 -1.05 8.92 -1.54
N TRP A 152 -2.33 9.04 -1.84
CA TRP A 152 -3.07 8.23 -2.82
C TRP A 152 -3.34 8.96 -4.14
N ASP A 153 -2.88 10.20 -4.27
CA ASP A 153 -2.86 10.90 -5.55
C ASP A 153 -1.90 10.19 -6.52
N VAL A 154 -2.38 9.93 -7.74
CA VAL A 154 -1.60 9.21 -8.78
C VAL A 154 -0.27 9.89 -9.09
N ASP A 155 -0.18 11.21 -8.99
CA ASP A 155 1.06 11.95 -9.28
C ASP A 155 2.06 11.85 -8.13
N ILE A 156 1.58 11.73 -6.89
CA ILE A 156 2.41 11.46 -5.72
C ILE A 156 2.97 10.03 -5.80
N LEU A 157 2.12 9.05 -6.10
CA LEU A 157 2.53 7.65 -6.29
C LEU A 157 3.52 7.48 -7.42
N LYS A 158 3.26 8.11 -8.58
CA LYS A 158 4.19 8.11 -9.71
C LYS A 158 5.58 8.56 -9.26
N GLY A 159 5.66 9.57 -8.41
CA GLY A 159 6.92 10.06 -7.87
C GLY A 159 7.56 9.17 -6.81
N TYR A 160 6.80 8.46 -5.99
CA TYR A 160 7.33 7.43 -5.08
C TYR A 160 7.86 6.21 -5.83
N LEU A 161 7.21 5.85 -6.95
CA LEU A 161 7.68 4.83 -7.88
C LEU A 161 8.91 5.28 -8.70
N GLN A 162 9.30 6.57 -8.60
CA GLN A 162 10.42 7.18 -9.32
C GLN A 162 10.36 6.89 -10.83
N LEU A 163 9.17 7.00 -11.42
CA LEU A 163 8.97 6.61 -12.81
C LEU A 163 9.65 7.54 -13.82
N ALA A 164 9.99 8.78 -13.45
CA ALA A 164 10.83 9.64 -14.27
C ALA A 164 12.35 9.35 -14.15
N GLU A 165 12.79 8.65 -13.10
CA GLU A 165 14.21 8.37 -12.88
C GLU A 165 14.71 7.25 -13.81
N PRO A 166 15.85 7.41 -14.51
CA PRO A 166 16.37 6.37 -15.39
C PRO A 166 16.80 5.08 -14.66
N THR A 167 17.39 5.20 -13.49
CA THR A 167 17.94 4.07 -12.71
C THR A 167 17.52 4.18 -11.24
N PRO A 168 16.22 4.05 -10.92
CA PRO A 168 15.73 4.21 -9.57
C PRO A 168 16.22 3.07 -8.66
N SER A 169 16.53 3.39 -7.41
CA SER A 169 16.82 2.39 -6.39
C SER A 169 15.50 1.76 -5.92
N ILE A 170 15.34 0.43 -6.07
CA ILE A 170 14.14 -0.25 -5.56
C ILE A 170 14.01 -0.12 -4.05
N LYS A 171 15.13 -0.02 -3.33
CA LYS A 171 15.14 0.22 -1.89
C LYS A 171 14.56 1.58 -1.55
N GLN A 172 14.95 2.65 -2.26
CA GLN A 172 14.38 3.97 -2.04
C GLN A 172 12.89 4.00 -2.40
N VAL A 173 12.51 3.40 -3.53
CA VAL A 173 11.12 3.30 -3.96
C VAL A 173 10.27 2.56 -2.91
N SER A 174 10.77 1.42 -2.41
CA SER A 174 10.11 0.65 -1.36
C SER A 174 9.94 1.48 -0.08
N ALA A 175 10.95 2.25 0.31
CA ALA A 175 10.89 3.12 1.49
C ALA A 175 9.87 4.27 1.32
N ASP A 176 9.83 4.90 0.15
CA ASP A 176 8.89 5.98 -0.17
C ASP A 176 7.43 5.48 -0.14
N ILE A 177 7.19 4.27 -0.68
CA ILE A 177 5.87 3.63 -0.64
C ILE A 177 5.48 3.19 0.76
N GLU A 178 6.41 2.59 1.53
CA GLU A 178 6.18 2.16 2.91
C GLU A 178 5.80 3.35 3.81
N LEU A 179 6.55 4.46 3.69
CA LEU A 179 6.38 5.68 4.48
C LEU A 179 5.20 6.54 4.01
N GLY A 180 4.85 6.47 2.73
CA GLY A 180 3.78 7.24 2.10
C GLY A 180 2.46 6.48 2.14
N ALA A 181 2.06 5.95 0.98
CA ALA A 181 0.74 5.38 0.76
C ALA A 181 0.40 4.20 1.68
N HIS A 182 1.38 3.33 1.97
CA HIS A 182 1.19 2.19 2.86
C HIS A 182 0.96 2.64 4.32
N GLY A 183 1.90 3.40 4.88
CA GLY A 183 1.82 3.87 6.26
C GLY A 183 0.60 4.76 6.51
N MET A 184 0.15 5.49 5.49
CA MET A 184 -0.96 6.44 5.65
C MET A 184 -2.31 5.75 5.90
N LEU A 185 -2.58 4.61 5.27
CA LEU A 185 -3.82 3.89 5.55
C LEU A 185 -3.82 3.33 6.99
N HIS A 186 -2.69 2.76 7.41
CA HIS A 186 -2.50 2.30 8.79
C HIS A 186 -2.72 3.43 9.80
N ALA A 187 -2.13 4.59 9.56
CA ALA A 187 -2.27 5.77 10.42
C ALA A 187 -3.71 6.28 10.48
N LEU A 188 -4.39 6.38 9.34
CA LEU A 188 -5.73 6.96 9.26
C LEU A 188 -6.81 6.05 9.83
N LEU A 189 -6.79 4.75 9.51
CA LEU A 189 -7.74 3.80 10.08
C LEU A 189 -7.50 3.59 11.58
N GLY A 190 -6.24 3.71 12.02
CA GLY A 190 -5.86 3.64 13.43
C GLY A 190 -6.29 2.32 14.07
N GLY A 191 -6.45 2.34 15.40
CA GLY A 191 -6.82 1.15 16.16
C GLY A 191 -5.92 -0.04 15.87
N VAL A 192 -6.52 -1.20 15.57
CA VAL A 192 -5.77 -2.42 15.24
C VAL A 192 -4.92 -2.23 13.97
N MET A 193 -5.47 -1.58 12.93
CA MET A 193 -4.71 -1.21 11.72
C MET A 193 -3.56 -0.26 12.03
N GLY A 194 -3.66 0.57 13.05
CA GLY A 194 -2.62 1.52 13.45
C GLY A 194 -1.44 0.90 14.20
N ASN A 195 -1.44 -0.40 14.49
CA ASN A 195 -0.36 -1.09 15.20
C ASN A 195 0.30 -2.13 14.27
N PRO A 196 1.61 -2.05 13.98
CA PRO A 196 2.31 -2.90 13.01
C PRO A 196 2.45 -4.36 13.46
N TYR A 197 2.16 -4.68 14.72
CA TYR A 197 2.22 -6.06 15.22
C TYR A 197 0.85 -6.74 15.11
N SER A 198 -0.23 -5.98 15.26
CA SER A 198 -1.60 -6.49 15.24
C SER A 198 -2.38 -6.18 13.96
N SER A 199 -1.87 -5.32 13.07
CA SER A 199 -2.62 -4.85 11.89
C SER A 199 -3.23 -5.95 11.01
N PRO A 200 -2.62 -7.15 10.83
CA PRO A 200 -3.25 -8.23 10.07
C PRO A 200 -4.46 -8.89 10.74
N ALA A 201 -4.76 -8.53 11.99
CA ALA A 201 -6.00 -8.94 12.65
C ALA A 201 -7.21 -8.29 11.97
N ASP A 202 -7.03 -7.12 11.37
CA ASP A 202 -8.04 -6.49 10.54
C ASP A 202 -8.03 -7.08 9.13
N SER A 203 -9.17 -7.61 8.69
CA SER A 203 -9.31 -8.22 7.37
C SER A 203 -9.03 -7.26 6.20
N ILE A 204 -9.16 -5.93 6.40
CA ILE A 204 -8.82 -4.95 5.35
C ILE A 204 -7.31 -4.89 5.08
N PHE A 205 -6.47 -5.37 6.00
CA PHE A 205 -5.03 -5.47 5.85
C PHE A 205 -4.65 -6.14 4.53
N TYR A 206 -5.29 -7.27 4.21
CA TYR A 206 -4.96 -8.06 3.03
C TYR A 206 -5.30 -7.31 1.74
N ALA A 207 -6.40 -6.55 1.72
CA ALA A 207 -6.74 -5.72 0.57
C ALA A 207 -5.81 -4.52 0.40
N HIS A 208 -5.41 -3.90 1.51
CA HIS A 208 -4.39 -2.85 1.53
C HIS A 208 -3.04 -3.33 1.00
N HIS A 209 -2.52 -4.43 1.54
CA HIS A 209 -1.23 -4.97 1.12
C HIS A 209 -1.25 -5.54 -0.31
N THR A 210 -2.42 -5.98 -0.81
CA THR A 210 -2.57 -6.34 -2.22
C THR A 210 -2.46 -5.10 -3.12
N ALA A 211 -2.91 -3.92 -2.68
CA ALA A 211 -2.70 -2.66 -3.41
C ALA A 211 -1.24 -2.20 -3.36
N VAL A 212 -0.55 -2.41 -2.24
CA VAL A 212 0.90 -2.15 -2.14
C VAL A 212 1.68 -3.07 -3.08
N ASP A 213 1.32 -4.35 -3.16
CA ASP A 213 1.96 -5.31 -4.06
C ASP A 213 1.72 -5.00 -5.54
N MET A 214 0.51 -4.52 -5.86
CA MET A 214 0.15 -4.04 -7.19
C MET A 214 1.06 -2.88 -7.65
N LEU A 215 1.44 -1.97 -6.74
CA LEU A 215 2.39 -0.90 -7.07
C LEU A 215 3.79 -1.43 -7.39
N HIS A 216 4.23 -2.50 -6.72
CA HIS A 216 5.47 -3.18 -7.07
C HIS A 216 5.39 -3.83 -8.46
N ALA A 217 4.23 -4.37 -8.86
CA ALA A 217 4.03 -4.86 -10.23
C ALA A 217 4.11 -3.74 -11.28
N ILE A 218 3.53 -2.56 -11.02
CA ILE A 218 3.67 -1.38 -11.90
C ILE A 218 5.13 -0.94 -12.00
N TYR A 219 5.84 -0.86 -10.86
CA TYR A 219 7.26 -0.52 -10.84
C TYR A 219 8.09 -1.51 -11.68
N HIS A 220 7.86 -2.82 -11.47
CA HIS A 220 8.55 -3.87 -12.21
C HIS A 220 8.36 -3.72 -13.72
N HIS A 221 7.10 -3.59 -14.18
CA HIS A 221 6.76 -3.38 -15.58
C HIS A 221 7.51 -2.18 -16.19
N CYS A 222 7.60 -1.08 -15.44
CA CYS A 222 8.15 0.16 -15.96
C CYS A 222 9.68 0.26 -15.87
N LYS A 223 10.31 -0.40 -14.90
CA LYS A 223 11.73 -0.18 -14.57
C LYS A 223 12.61 -1.41 -14.65
N VAL A 224 12.03 -2.61 -14.61
CA VAL A 224 12.77 -3.86 -14.55
C VAL A 224 12.51 -4.71 -15.79
N GLU A 225 11.25 -4.91 -16.17
CA GLU A 225 10.87 -5.71 -17.34
C GLU A 225 11.55 -5.25 -18.65
N PRO A 226 11.65 -3.94 -18.98
CA PRO A 226 12.28 -3.49 -20.22
C PRO A 226 13.79 -3.77 -20.29
N LEU A 227 14.42 -4.06 -19.15
CA LEU A 227 15.85 -4.41 -19.09
C LEU A 227 16.11 -5.86 -19.55
N GLY A 228 15.08 -6.70 -19.65
CA GLY A 228 15.20 -8.09 -20.09
C GLY A 228 16.19 -8.91 -19.25
N LEU A 229 16.20 -8.68 -17.93
CA LEU A 229 17.21 -9.25 -17.04
C LEU A 229 17.13 -10.77 -16.99
N ALA A 230 18.27 -11.42 -17.26
CA ALA A 230 18.50 -12.81 -16.84
C ALA A 230 18.65 -12.89 -15.30
N GLU A 231 18.74 -14.12 -14.78
CA GLU A 231 18.84 -14.39 -13.34
C GLU A 231 19.92 -13.55 -12.62
N ASP A 232 21.14 -13.49 -13.15
CA ASP A 232 22.23 -12.68 -12.56
C ASP A 232 21.90 -11.19 -12.54
N GLY A 233 21.17 -10.71 -13.55
CA GLY A 233 20.68 -9.34 -13.62
C GLY A 233 19.65 -9.06 -12.54
N LYS A 234 18.67 -9.98 -12.34
CA LYS A 234 17.64 -9.85 -11.31
C LYS A 234 18.23 -9.73 -9.89
N LYS A 235 19.39 -10.35 -9.66
CA LYS A 235 20.11 -10.33 -8.37
C LYS A 235 20.98 -9.09 -8.15
N SER A 236 21.40 -8.38 -9.20
CA SER A 236 22.47 -7.38 -9.12
C SER A 236 22.08 -5.98 -9.58
N PHE A 237 21.06 -5.82 -10.42
CA PHE A 237 20.59 -4.51 -10.86
C PHE A 237 19.82 -3.82 -9.73
N ILE A 238 20.18 -2.57 -9.43
CA ILE A 238 19.62 -1.79 -8.32
C ILE A 238 18.11 -1.54 -8.48
N GLN A 239 17.59 -1.55 -9.72
CA GLN A 239 16.15 -1.48 -9.99
C GLN A 239 15.43 -2.78 -9.65
N SER A 240 16.11 -3.93 -9.69
CA SER A 240 15.49 -5.24 -9.43
C SER A 240 15.63 -5.65 -7.98
N PHE A 241 16.83 -5.47 -7.41
CA PHE A 241 17.10 -5.77 -6.01
C PHE A 241 18.25 -4.92 -5.48
N GLU A 242 18.09 -4.39 -4.26
CA GLU A 242 19.15 -3.72 -3.53
C GLU A 242 19.14 -4.16 -2.06
N GLY A 243 20.26 -4.70 -1.60
CA GLY A 243 20.41 -5.21 -0.23
C GLY A 243 20.54 -4.12 0.84
N CYS A 244 20.39 -4.53 2.10
CA CYS A 244 20.52 -3.65 3.26
C CYS A 244 20.84 -4.44 4.53
N THR A 245 21.08 -3.73 5.63
CA THR A 245 21.06 -4.31 6.97
C THR A 245 19.70 -4.06 7.61
N THR A 246 19.03 -5.11 8.07
CA THR A 246 17.68 -5.03 8.65
C THR A 246 17.71 -4.74 10.16
N GLY A 247 16.54 -4.54 10.77
CA GLY A 247 16.40 -4.43 12.23
C GLY A 247 16.78 -5.70 13.00
N ASN A 248 17.02 -6.82 12.31
CA ASN A 248 17.58 -8.05 12.87
C ASN A 248 19.11 -8.01 12.98
N ASN A 249 19.76 -6.92 12.52
CA ASN A 249 21.21 -6.79 12.43
C ASN A 249 21.84 -7.81 11.47
N GLU A 250 21.10 -8.14 10.41
CA GLU A 250 21.51 -9.08 9.36
C GLU A 250 21.66 -8.35 8.03
N THR A 251 22.70 -8.71 7.27
CA THR A 251 22.89 -8.23 5.91
C THR A 251 22.09 -9.09 4.93
N ILE A 252 21.13 -8.46 4.28
CA ILE A 252 20.27 -9.09 3.30
C ILE A 252 20.83 -8.86 1.88
N THR A 253 20.92 -9.96 1.14
CA THR A 253 21.32 -10.01 -0.28
C THR A 253 20.18 -10.61 -1.09
N ALA A 254 20.27 -10.54 -2.42
CA ALA A 254 19.21 -11.03 -3.30
C ALA A 254 18.91 -12.53 -3.07
N THR A 255 19.93 -13.31 -2.69
CA THR A 255 19.89 -14.76 -2.42
C THR A 255 19.65 -15.10 -0.94
N SER A 256 19.51 -14.11 -0.06
CA SER A 256 19.10 -14.36 1.32
C SER A 256 17.70 -14.96 1.33
N ARG A 257 17.44 -15.88 2.28
CA ARG A 257 16.11 -16.48 2.45
C ARG A 257 15.18 -15.50 3.17
N VAL A 258 13.93 -15.40 2.69
CA VAL A 258 12.88 -14.62 3.36
C VAL A 258 12.59 -15.22 4.74
N GLN A 259 12.69 -14.43 5.80
CA GLN A 259 12.41 -14.86 7.16
C GLN A 259 10.95 -14.61 7.52
N SER A 260 10.14 -15.65 7.45
CA SER A 260 8.79 -15.68 8.03
C SER A 260 8.83 -16.60 9.23
N LYS A 261 8.99 -16.05 10.44
CA LYS A 261 9.07 -16.79 11.70
C LYS A 261 7.74 -16.77 12.44
N VAL A 262 7.53 -17.76 13.30
CA VAL A 262 6.40 -17.80 14.24
C VAL A 262 6.81 -18.48 15.55
N THR A 263 6.25 -18.02 16.66
CA THR A 263 6.41 -18.68 17.96
C THR A 263 5.25 -19.62 18.23
N VAL A 264 5.54 -20.89 18.48
CA VAL A 264 4.56 -21.94 18.81
C VAL A 264 5.01 -22.59 20.10
N GLU A 265 4.16 -22.58 21.13
CA GLU A 265 4.47 -23.19 22.44
C GLU A 265 5.80 -22.69 23.04
N GLY A 266 6.11 -21.41 22.84
CA GLY A 266 7.34 -20.77 23.32
C GLY A 266 8.59 -21.04 22.48
N VAL A 267 8.48 -21.79 21.37
CA VAL A 267 9.58 -22.08 20.46
C VAL A 267 9.40 -21.30 19.17
N GLN A 268 10.41 -20.53 18.78
CA GLN A 268 10.46 -19.86 17.48
C GLN A 268 10.86 -20.86 16.40
N ILE A 269 10.06 -20.93 15.33
CA ILE A 269 10.29 -21.78 14.16
C ILE A 269 10.10 -20.96 12.87
N ASP A 270 10.58 -21.49 11.75
CA ASP A 270 10.16 -20.98 10.45
C ASP A 270 8.69 -21.29 10.19
N ALA A 271 7.99 -20.38 9.53
CA ALA A 271 6.58 -20.55 9.17
C ALA A 271 6.38 -21.78 8.28
N GLU A 272 7.36 -22.13 7.44
CA GLU A 272 7.32 -23.36 6.60
C GLU A 272 7.32 -24.66 7.42
N ASP A 273 7.84 -24.62 8.65
CA ASP A 273 7.87 -25.74 9.58
C ASP A 273 6.63 -25.78 10.51
N ASP A 274 5.78 -24.75 10.47
CA ASP A 274 4.55 -24.73 11.25
C ASP A 274 3.57 -25.80 10.75
N LYS A 275 3.06 -26.62 11.68
CA LYS A 275 2.16 -27.74 11.37
C LYS A 275 0.83 -27.31 10.75
N LEU A 276 0.40 -26.07 10.98
CA LEU A 276 -0.92 -25.59 10.61
C LEU A 276 -0.89 -24.83 9.28
N VAL A 277 0.10 -23.96 9.07
CA VAL A 277 0.19 -23.11 7.88
C VAL A 277 1.43 -23.33 7.02
N GLY A 278 2.42 -24.11 7.48
CA GLY A 278 3.72 -24.21 6.79
C GLY A 278 3.66 -24.77 5.38
N LYS A 279 2.66 -25.61 5.09
CA LYS A 279 2.40 -26.09 3.72
C LYS A 279 2.12 -24.96 2.71
N TYR A 280 1.64 -23.80 3.15
CA TYR A 280 1.38 -22.64 2.28
C TYR A 280 2.64 -21.80 2.02
N PHE A 281 3.70 -21.98 2.82
CA PHE A 281 4.97 -21.26 2.67
C PHE A 281 6.02 -22.08 1.92
N LYS A 282 5.99 -23.41 2.08
CA LYS A 282 7.05 -24.34 1.67
C LYS A 282 7.40 -24.30 0.17
N ASP A 283 6.39 -24.13 -0.68
CA ASP A 283 6.56 -24.17 -2.14
C ASP A 283 6.56 -22.78 -2.78
N LEU A 284 6.54 -21.72 -1.96
CA LEU A 284 6.70 -20.35 -2.45
C LEU A 284 8.18 -20.03 -2.66
N PRO A 285 8.48 -19.05 -3.54
CA PRO A 285 9.86 -18.58 -3.69
C PRO A 285 10.49 -18.22 -2.34
N SER A 286 11.75 -18.62 -2.18
CA SER A 286 12.44 -18.59 -0.88
C SER A 286 13.44 -17.47 -0.78
N GLN A 287 13.93 -16.96 -1.92
CA GLN A 287 14.90 -15.87 -2.02
C GLN A 287 14.25 -14.62 -2.60
N TYR A 288 14.74 -13.43 -2.24
CA TYR A 288 14.11 -12.17 -2.66
C TYR A 288 14.18 -11.91 -4.16
N TRP A 289 15.26 -12.32 -4.83
CA TRP A 289 15.37 -12.16 -6.30
C TRP A 289 14.30 -12.94 -7.06
N GLU A 290 13.76 -14.00 -6.46
CA GLU A 290 12.71 -14.82 -7.04
C GLU A 290 11.33 -14.16 -6.90
N LEU A 291 11.19 -13.08 -6.12
CA LEU A 291 9.92 -12.42 -5.78
C LEU A 291 9.70 -11.10 -6.54
N THR A 292 10.51 -10.81 -7.56
CA THR A 292 10.49 -9.51 -8.27
C THR A 292 9.29 -9.35 -9.22
N ASP A 293 8.88 -10.42 -9.92
CA ASP A 293 7.78 -10.40 -10.90
C ASP A 293 6.69 -11.39 -10.46
N THR A 294 5.44 -10.93 -10.38
CA THR A 294 4.29 -11.75 -9.97
C THR A 294 3.94 -12.85 -10.96
N ARG A 295 4.44 -12.75 -12.20
CA ARG A 295 4.17 -13.68 -13.30
C ARG A 295 5.17 -14.84 -13.38
N ASP A 296 6.22 -14.81 -12.55
CA ASP A 296 7.30 -15.81 -12.53
C ASP A 296 7.15 -16.89 -11.45
N PHE A 297 5.97 -17.02 -10.82
CA PHE A 297 5.74 -17.97 -9.72
C PHE A 297 5.18 -19.33 -10.16
N GLY A 298 5.40 -19.71 -11.42
CA GLY A 298 4.92 -20.98 -11.98
C GLY A 298 3.41 -21.13 -11.83
N ALA A 299 2.95 -22.24 -11.23
CA ALA A 299 1.52 -22.50 -11.00
C ALA A 299 0.83 -21.48 -10.06
N ARG A 300 1.60 -20.65 -9.35
CA ARG A 300 1.12 -19.58 -8.46
C ARG A 300 1.31 -18.19 -9.06
N ALA A 301 1.68 -18.08 -10.33
CA ALA A 301 1.75 -16.81 -11.03
C ALA A 301 0.39 -16.11 -11.00
N TYR A 302 0.39 -14.79 -10.81
CA TYR A 302 -0.83 -14.00 -10.75
C TYR A 302 -0.64 -12.64 -11.44
N SER A 303 -1.77 -12.08 -11.86
CA SER A 303 -1.84 -10.77 -12.51
C SER A 303 -2.91 -9.91 -11.89
N TYR A 304 -2.66 -8.61 -11.89
CA TYR A 304 -3.65 -7.59 -11.58
C TYR A 304 -4.54 -7.24 -12.76
N GLN A 305 -5.81 -6.94 -12.44
CA GLN A 305 -6.63 -6.07 -13.26
C GLN A 305 -6.40 -4.64 -12.78
N PHE A 306 -5.79 -3.80 -13.61
CA PHE A 306 -5.65 -2.38 -13.35
C PHE A 306 -6.83 -1.61 -13.93
N ASN A 307 -7.35 -0.65 -13.17
CA ASN A 307 -8.47 0.20 -13.58
C ASN A 307 -8.06 1.68 -13.68
N GLY A 308 -8.75 2.45 -14.53
CA GLY A 308 -8.67 3.90 -14.55
C GLY A 308 -7.25 4.46 -14.56
N LEU A 309 -6.95 5.33 -13.60
CA LEU A 309 -5.63 5.96 -13.44
C LEU A 309 -4.47 4.96 -13.22
N LEU A 310 -4.72 3.81 -12.56
CA LEU A 310 -3.71 2.77 -12.37
C LEU A 310 -3.39 2.05 -13.69
N ALA A 311 -4.40 1.78 -14.52
CA ALA A 311 -4.21 1.18 -15.85
C ALA A 311 -3.38 2.10 -16.75
N ARG A 312 -3.63 3.41 -16.67
CA ARG A 312 -2.81 4.40 -17.37
C ARG A 312 -1.39 4.48 -16.80
N LEU A 313 -1.24 4.46 -15.48
CA LEU A 313 0.08 4.50 -14.85
C LEU A 313 0.95 3.31 -15.29
N TYR A 314 0.36 2.11 -15.35
CA TYR A 314 0.99 0.92 -15.92
C TYR A 314 1.34 1.13 -17.40
N THR A 315 0.38 1.52 -18.23
CA THR A 315 0.56 1.64 -19.70
C THR A 315 1.58 2.69 -20.12
N ASN A 316 1.63 3.81 -19.40
CA ASN A 316 2.42 4.96 -19.79
C ASN A 316 3.73 5.06 -19.00
N CYS A 317 3.91 4.30 -17.91
CA CYS A 317 5.08 4.36 -17.06
C CYS A 317 5.48 5.80 -16.67
N GLY A 318 4.47 6.61 -16.36
CA GLY A 318 4.63 8.01 -16.02
C GLY A 318 4.76 8.99 -17.21
N ALA A 319 4.84 8.52 -18.45
CA ALA A 319 4.90 9.37 -19.64
C ALA A 319 3.53 9.97 -20.04
N ALA A 320 3.56 10.94 -20.95
CA ALA A 320 2.35 11.54 -21.53
C ALA A 320 1.60 10.52 -22.40
N GLU A 321 2.36 9.81 -23.24
CA GLU A 321 1.88 8.81 -24.19
C GLU A 321 2.25 7.39 -23.72
N PRO A 322 1.55 6.35 -24.22
CA PRO A 322 1.90 4.96 -23.94
C PRO A 322 3.35 4.66 -24.30
N VAL A 323 4.04 3.93 -23.43
CA VAL A 323 5.38 3.41 -23.73
C VAL A 323 5.19 2.11 -24.51
N PRO A 324 5.92 1.88 -25.63
CA PRO A 324 5.84 0.62 -26.35
C PRO A 324 6.14 -0.54 -25.40
N GLY A 325 5.13 -1.37 -25.13
CA GLY A 325 5.32 -2.54 -24.27
C GLY A 325 6.32 -3.51 -24.90
N ALA A 326 7.19 -4.09 -24.08
CA ALA A 326 7.83 -5.34 -24.45
C ALA A 326 6.73 -6.39 -24.64
N ARG A 327 6.79 -7.19 -25.70
CA ARG A 327 5.96 -8.40 -25.76
C ARG A 327 6.39 -9.30 -24.62
N SER A 328 5.56 -9.38 -23.59
CA SER A 328 5.78 -10.31 -22.49
C SER A 328 5.73 -11.75 -23.01
N ALA A 329 6.69 -12.56 -22.55
CA ALA A 329 6.75 -13.99 -22.83
C ALA A 329 6.05 -14.81 -21.73
N HIS A 330 5.35 -14.15 -20.80
CA HIS A 330 4.67 -14.80 -19.68
C HIS A 330 3.36 -15.46 -20.12
N GLU A 331 2.94 -16.51 -19.39
CA GLU A 331 1.68 -17.22 -19.66
C GLU A 331 0.44 -16.42 -19.22
N ILE A 332 0.64 -15.46 -18.31
CA ILE A 332 -0.39 -14.64 -17.69
C ILE A 332 -0.03 -13.16 -17.82
N GLU A 333 -0.97 -12.37 -18.34
CA GLU A 333 -0.83 -10.94 -18.54
C GLU A 333 -1.73 -10.14 -17.61
N HIS A 334 -1.24 -8.96 -17.23
CA HIS A 334 -2.07 -7.96 -16.56
C HIS A 334 -3.22 -7.51 -17.45
N VAL A 335 -4.39 -7.33 -16.84
CA VAL A 335 -5.60 -6.87 -17.53
C VAL A 335 -5.73 -5.37 -17.33
N LEU A 336 -5.88 -4.63 -18.42
CA LEU A 336 -6.05 -3.18 -18.40
C LEU A 336 -7.52 -2.84 -18.69
N ARG A 337 -8.17 -2.10 -17.77
CA ARG A 337 -9.48 -1.50 -18.00
C ARG A 337 -9.33 -0.04 -18.39
N SER A 338 -10.22 0.42 -19.26
CA SER A 338 -10.22 1.79 -19.77
C SER A 338 -10.51 2.82 -18.68
N ILE A 339 -10.14 4.06 -18.97
CA ILE A 339 -10.58 5.23 -18.22
C ILE A 339 -12.01 5.54 -18.65
N ASP A 340 -12.96 5.27 -17.77
CA ASP A 340 -14.39 5.51 -18.03
C ASP A 340 -14.95 6.66 -17.17
N SER A 341 -14.18 7.10 -16.15
CA SER A 341 -14.53 8.11 -15.16
C SER A 341 -14.18 9.53 -15.66
N PRO A 342 -15.09 10.51 -15.58
CA PRO A 342 -14.75 11.91 -15.86
C PRO A 342 -13.68 12.50 -14.92
N ALA A 343 -13.57 11.98 -13.69
CA ALA A 343 -12.56 12.46 -12.73
C ALA A 343 -11.16 12.02 -13.16
N ASP A 344 -11.05 10.78 -13.60
CA ASP A 344 -9.83 10.20 -14.16
C ASP A 344 -9.44 10.93 -15.44
N GLN A 345 -10.39 11.13 -16.36
CA GLN A 345 -10.10 11.82 -17.61
C GLN A 345 -9.58 13.25 -17.35
N ASN A 346 -10.18 13.95 -16.39
CA ASN A 346 -9.73 15.28 -15.98
C ASN A 346 -8.27 15.26 -15.44
N GLN A 347 -7.92 14.24 -14.64
CA GLN A 347 -6.53 14.04 -14.19
C GLN A 347 -5.58 13.72 -15.35
N VAL A 348 -6.03 12.95 -16.34
CA VAL A 348 -5.25 12.62 -17.54
C VAL A 348 -4.98 13.86 -18.40
N ASP A 349 -6.01 14.65 -18.64
CA ASP A 349 -5.91 15.88 -19.44
C ASP A 349 -4.97 16.89 -18.76
N PHE A 350 -5.13 17.07 -17.44
CA PHE A 350 -4.20 17.86 -16.62
C PHE A 350 -2.75 17.38 -16.78
N ASN A 351 -2.50 16.08 -16.62
CA ASN A 351 -1.15 15.52 -16.73
C ASN A 351 -0.56 15.70 -18.13
N LYS A 352 -1.38 15.52 -19.18
CA LYS A 352 -0.94 15.70 -20.56
C LYS A 352 -0.54 17.14 -20.84
N GLU A 353 -1.35 18.11 -20.43
CA GLU A 353 -1.06 19.53 -20.63
C GLU A 353 0.14 20.01 -19.80
N ALA A 354 0.24 19.58 -18.54
CA ALA A 354 1.38 19.90 -17.70
C ALA A 354 2.69 19.33 -18.26
N LEU A 355 2.68 18.09 -18.78
CA LEU A 355 3.82 17.50 -19.47
C LEU A 355 4.21 18.25 -20.74
N ALA A 356 3.22 18.66 -21.56
CA ALA A 356 3.48 19.45 -22.76
C ALA A 356 4.04 20.85 -22.42
N GLN A 357 3.50 21.51 -21.39
CA GLN A 357 3.97 22.78 -20.90
C GLN A 357 5.42 22.67 -20.39
N GLY A 358 5.73 21.65 -19.60
CA GLY A 358 7.08 21.42 -19.10
C GLY A 358 8.08 21.16 -20.23
N ALA A 359 7.70 20.36 -21.22
CA ALA A 359 8.51 20.13 -22.41
C ALA A 359 8.76 21.43 -23.19
N SER A 360 7.75 22.30 -23.35
CA SER A 360 7.92 23.60 -24.01
C SER A 360 8.87 24.56 -23.28
N GLN A 361 9.02 24.39 -21.96
CA GLN A 361 9.94 25.14 -21.11
C GLN A 361 11.35 24.52 -21.04
N GLY A 362 11.56 23.35 -21.64
CA GLY A 362 12.82 22.60 -21.53
C GLY A 362 13.04 21.95 -20.16
N LEU A 363 11.98 21.71 -19.38
CA LEU A 363 12.07 20.95 -18.13
C LEU A 363 12.31 19.46 -18.43
N THR A 364 13.12 18.81 -17.62
CA THR A 364 13.32 17.36 -17.69
C THR A 364 12.08 16.61 -17.19
N PRO A 365 11.88 15.34 -17.57
CA PRO A 365 10.76 14.53 -17.05
C PRO A 365 10.70 14.50 -15.51
N THR A 366 11.84 14.34 -14.83
CA THR A 366 11.93 14.39 -13.36
C THR A 366 11.51 15.75 -12.79
N GLN A 367 11.88 16.84 -13.45
CA GLN A 367 11.46 18.18 -13.04
C GLN A 367 9.94 18.31 -13.16
N VAL A 368 9.35 17.91 -14.28
CA VAL A 368 7.89 18.00 -14.46
C VAL A 368 7.14 17.09 -13.48
N GLU A 369 7.63 15.88 -13.22
CA GLU A 369 7.05 15.00 -12.19
C GLU A 369 7.10 15.65 -10.79
N THR A 370 8.19 16.33 -10.47
CA THR A 370 8.30 17.11 -9.24
C THR A 370 7.26 18.24 -9.20
N GLU A 371 7.02 18.93 -10.32
CA GLU A 371 5.98 19.97 -10.41
C GLU A 371 4.55 19.41 -10.26
N LEU A 372 4.25 18.24 -10.83
CA LEU A 372 2.98 17.55 -10.65
C LEU A 372 2.74 17.21 -9.17
N LYS A 373 3.74 16.67 -8.47
CA LYS A 373 3.67 16.42 -7.01
C LYS A 373 3.38 17.69 -6.22
N LYS A 374 4.09 18.78 -6.51
CA LYS A 374 3.85 20.08 -5.86
C LYS A 374 2.41 20.53 -6.08
N MET A 375 1.92 20.48 -7.31
CA MET A 375 0.53 20.84 -7.66
C MET A 375 -0.50 19.97 -6.92
N ALA A 376 -0.32 18.65 -6.87
CA ALA A 376 -1.18 17.74 -6.12
C ALA A 376 -1.24 18.08 -4.62
N LEU A 377 -0.08 18.38 -4.01
CA LEU A 377 0.01 18.81 -2.61
C LEU A 377 -0.69 20.16 -2.37
N LEU A 378 -0.57 21.10 -3.29
CA LEU A 378 -1.25 22.40 -3.19
C LEU A 378 -2.78 22.24 -3.29
N VAL A 379 -3.27 21.37 -4.17
CA VAL A 379 -4.70 21.03 -4.25
C VAL A 379 -5.18 20.46 -2.92
N LYS A 380 -4.48 19.46 -2.36
CA LYS A 380 -4.84 18.90 -1.05
C LYS A 380 -4.82 19.96 0.05
N ALA A 381 -3.77 20.76 0.12
CA ALA A 381 -3.52 21.65 1.25
C ALA A 381 -4.42 22.88 1.31
N PHE A 382 -4.92 23.35 0.16
CA PHE A 382 -5.64 24.62 0.08
C PHE A 382 -7.06 24.50 -0.49
N CYS A 383 -7.40 23.39 -1.16
CA CYS A 383 -8.62 23.30 -1.94
C CYS A 383 -9.46 22.05 -1.63
N LEU A 384 -8.94 21.12 -0.82
CA LEU A 384 -9.67 19.94 -0.35
C LEU A 384 -9.74 19.91 1.19
N PRO A 385 -10.75 19.25 1.77
CA PRO A 385 -10.81 19.04 3.22
C PRO A 385 -9.60 18.27 3.77
N GLY A 386 -9.23 18.60 5.01
CA GLY A 386 -8.13 17.98 5.74
C GLY A 386 -6.80 18.69 5.55
N SER A 387 -5.74 18.11 6.10
CA SER A 387 -4.40 18.73 6.11
C SER A 387 -3.32 17.70 5.77
N VAL A 388 -2.31 18.13 5.03
CA VAL A 388 -1.05 17.38 4.85
C VAL A 388 -0.20 17.62 6.09
N VAL A 389 -0.17 16.65 7.00
CA VAL A 389 0.51 16.76 8.31
C VAL A 389 1.45 15.58 8.56
N PRO A 390 2.47 15.72 9.42
CA PRO A 390 3.27 14.57 9.87
C PRO A 390 2.39 13.51 10.55
N TYR A 391 2.89 12.27 10.59
CA TYR A 391 2.35 11.28 11.53
C TYR A 391 2.46 11.76 12.97
N SER A 392 1.51 11.31 13.81
CA SER A 392 1.56 11.58 15.24
C SER A 392 2.80 10.96 15.87
N ASP A 393 3.22 11.49 17.02
CA ASP A 393 4.39 10.99 17.73
C ASP A 393 4.16 9.55 18.21
N GLU A 394 2.93 9.21 18.59
CA GLU A 394 2.53 7.86 18.99
C GLU A 394 2.65 6.87 17.83
N PHE A 395 2.14 7.23 16.65
CA PHE A 395 2.24 6.38 15.46
C PHE A 395 3.70 6.15 15.07
N LYS A 396 4.51 7.23 15.02
CA LYS A 396 5.95 7.12 14.71
C LYS A 396 6.69 6.25 15.71
N ALA A 397 6.39 6.38 17.00
CA ALA A 397 7.04 5.58 18.05
C ALA A 397 6.73 4.09 17.88
N VAL A 398 5.46 3.74 17.65
CA VAL A 398 5.02 2.35 17.48
C VAL A 398 5.58 1.73 16.19
N TRP A 399 5.58 2.49 15.09
CA TRP A 399 6.08 2.04 13.77
C TRP A 399 7.60 2.22 13.59
N LYS A 400 8.28 2.78 14.60
CA LYS A 400 9.73 3.10 14.57
C LYS A 400 10.13 4.02 13.41
N ILE A 401 9.20 4.86 12.96
CA ILE A 401 9.43 5.82 11.88
C ILE A 401 10.29 6.96 12.41
N ARG A 402 11.43 7.18 11.74
CA ARG A 402 12.36 8.28 12.06
C ARG A 402 12.32 9.39 11.01
N ASP A 403 12.00 9.01 9.79
CA ASP A 403 11.97 9.92 8.65
C ASP A 403 10.65 10.68 8.57
N ARG A 404 10.69 11.77 7.81
CA ARG A 404 9.52 12.60 7.53
C ARG A 404 8.96 12.19 6.17
N ARG A 405 7.63 12.08 6.07
CA ARG A 405 6.96 11.78 4.80
C ARG A 405 7.40 12.79 3.72
N PRO A 406 7.80 12.34 2.52
CA PRO A 406 8.29 13.26 1.50
C PRO A 406 7.26 14.34 1.10
N SER A 407 5.97 13.97 1.05
CA SER A 407 4.85 14.90 0.83
C SER A 407 4.81 16.05 1.83
N VAL A 408 5.03 15.76 3.13
CA VAL A 408 5.02 16.78 4.20
C VAL A 408 6.22 17.71 4.06
N VAL A 409 7.41 17.15 3.82
CA VAL A 409 8.64 17.94 3.65
C VAL A 409 8.51 18.88 2.45
N LEU A 410 8.05 18.36 1.31
CA LEU A 410 7.91 19.14 0.08
C LEU A 410 6.90 20.29 0.24
N LEU A 411 5.76 20.06 0.90
CA LEU A 411 4.78 21.12 1.14
C LEU A 411 5.32 22.20 2.09
N GLU A 412 6.06 21.82 3.14
CA GLU A 412 6.69 22.79 4.04
C GLU A 412 7.76 23.61 3.33
N ASP A 413 8.56 22.99 2.46
CA ASP A 413 9.57 23.67 1.66
C ASP A 413 8.94 24.67 0.68
N LEU A 414 7.80 24.34 0.07
CA LEU A 414 7.01 25.27 -0.73
C LEU A 414 6.49 26.44 0.12
N LYS A 415 5.89 26.16 1.28
CA LYS A 415 5.35 27.18 2.19
C LYS A 415 6.44 28.12 2.72
N ALA A 416 7.65 27.60 2.92
CA ALA A 416 8.80 28.38 3.37
C ALA A 416 9.58 29.06 2.23
N GLY A 417 9.21 28.85 0.97
CA GLY A 417 9.94 29.36 -0.19
C GLY A 417 11.34 28.76 -0.39
N ARG A 418 11.62 27.61 0.23
CA ARG A 418 12.88 26.86 0.04
C ARG A 418 12.89 26.13 -1.31
N VAL A 419 11.72 25.80 -1.81
CA VAL A 419 11.47 25.29 -3.16
C VAL A 419 10.36 26.14 -3.77
N THR A 420 10.47 26.44 -5.07
CA THR A 420 9.47 27.20 -5.82
C THR A 420 8.90 26.36 -6.97
N MET A 421 7.78 26.81 -7.52
CA MET A 421 7.22 26.26 -8.75
C MET A 421 8.09 26.68 -9.94
N GLN A 422 8.32 25.75 -10.85
CA GLN A 422 9.09 25.92 -12.08
C GLN A 422 8.20 25.80 -13.32
N LEU A 423 7.09 25.06 -13.24
CA LEU A 423 6.14 24.95 -14.33
C LEU A 423 5.39 26.27 -14.52
N ALA A 424 5.45 26.84 -15.72
CA ALA A 424 4.69 28.04 -16.04
C ALA A 424 3.19 27.72 -15.99
N ASN A 425 2.38 28.74 -15.67
CA ASN A 425 0.93 28.64 -15.62
C ASN A 425 0.36 27.60 -14.63
N TRP A 426 1.17 27.12 -13.66
CA TRP A 426 0.73 26.11 -12.69
C TRP A 426 -0.57 26.47 -11.96
N ARG A 427 -0.76 27.75 -11.59
CA ARG A 427 -2.01 28.23 -10.97
C ARG A 427 -3.22 28.12 -11.89
N ALA A 428 -3.03 28.39 -13.18
CA ALA A 428 -4.10 28.26 -14.15
C ALA A 428 -4.49 26.79 -14.31
N PHE A 429 -3.53 25.86 -14.33
CA PHE A 429 -3.85 24.44 -14.32
C PHE A 429 -4.68 24.04 -13.10
N LEU A 430 -4.26 24.45 -11.89
CA LEU A 430 -5.01 24.14 -10.66
C LEU A 430 -6.44 24.69 -10.69
N ALA A 431 -6.62 25.92 -11.18
CA ALA A 431 -7.94 26.54 -11.31
C ALA A 431 -8.82 25.82 -12.34
N THR A 432 -8.26 25.47 -13.50
CA THR A 432 -9.00 24.83 -14.60
C THR A 432 -9.41 23.40 -14.27
N TYR A 433 -8.49 22.60 -13.74
CA TYR A 433 -8.70 21.16 -13.57
C TYR A 433 -9.26 20.78 -12.20
N PHE A 434 -9.02 21.57 -11.15
CA PHE A 434 -9.37 21.20 -9.78
C PHE A 434 -10.16 22.30 -9.04
N GLU A 435 -10.60 23.34 -9.75
CA GLU A 435 -11.28 24.52 -9.17
C GLU A 435 -10.48 25.14 -8.00
N CYS A 436 -9.15 25.01 -8.04
CA CYS A 436 -8.31 25.32 -6.91
C CYS A 436 -7.69 26.72 -7.05
N THR A 437 -8.35 27.71 -6.46
CA THR A 437 -7.95 29.14 -6.53
C THR A 437 -7.37 29.70 -5.23
N ASP A 438 -7.47 28.94 -4.13
CA ASP A 438 -7.17 29.44 -2.77
C ASP A 438 -5.70 29.30 -2.37
N VAL A 439 -4.83 28.91 -3.31
CA VAL A 439 -3.39 28.79 -3.04
C VAL A 439 -2.79 30.19 -2.79
N PRO A 440 -2.15 30.45 -1.62
CA PRO A 440 -1.64 31.78 -1.26
C PRO A 440 -0.64 32.33 -2.27
N ALA A 441 -0.69 33.63 -2.55
CA ALA A 441 0.24 34.32 -3.46
C ALA A 441 1.71 34.28 -3.01
N THR A 442 1.97 33.93 -1.75
CA THR A 442 3.32 33.72 -1.20
C THR A 442 3.98 32.43 -1.71
N ILE A 443 3.20 31.48 -2.24
CA ILE A 443 3.74 30.33 -2.97
C ILE A 443 4.04 30.79 -4.40
N VAL A 444 5.32 30.80 -4.76
CA VAL A 444 5.81 31.36 -6.02
C VAL A 444 6.10 30.26 -7.03
#